data_AF-A0A5N5SYL1-F1
#
_entry.id   AF-A0A5N5SYL1-F1
#
_cell.length_a   1.000
_cell.length_b   1.000
_cell.length_c   1.000
_cell.angle_alpha   90.00
_cell.angle_beta   90.00
_cell.angle_gamma   90.00
#
_symmetry.space_group_name_H-M   'P 1'
#
loop_
_entity.id
_entity.type
_entity.pdbx_description
1 polymer ?
#
loop_
_entity_poly.entity_id
_entity_poly.type
_entity_poly.pdbx_seq_one_letter_code
_entity_poly.pdbx_strand_id
1 'polypeptide(L)'
;MLLLHGFPECWLSWRHQLKEFSTNYCSIGLSVSVSSSRTVIVGHDWGSIIAWKTVQTYPDLFEKHINLNGPPIEVMSSMLRSSFKQFKMSW
;
A
#
# COMPACT_ATOMS: atom_id res chain seq x y z
N MET A 1 5.67 -7.77 -7.94
CA MET A 1 4.81 -7.42 -6.79
C MET A 1 5.21 -6.03 -6.32
N LEU A 2 4.23 -5.16 -6.09
CA LEU A 2 4.44 -3.77 -5.67
C LEU A 2 4.15 -3.63 -4.17
N LEU A 3 5.12 -3.16 -3.40
CA LEU A 3 5.00 -2.96 -1.95
C LEU A 3 5.06 -1.47 -1.63
N LEU A 4 3.99 -0.92 -1.04
CA LEU A 4 3.88 0.48 -0.64
C LEU A 4 3.95 0.57 0.88
N HIS A 5 4.97 1.26 1.40
CA HIS A 5 5.07 1.56 2.84
C HIS A 5 4.35 2.88 3.17
N GLY A 6 4.05 3.09 4.44
CA GLY A 6 3.57 4.37 4.95
C GLY A 6 4.68 5.21 5.57
N PHE A 7 4.29 6.26 6.29
CA PHE A 7 5.20 7.15 7.01
C PHE A 7 5.16 6.81 8.50
N PRO A 8 6.29 6.80 9.25
CA PRO A 8 7.64 7.22 8.88
C PRO A 8 8.54 6.08 8.36
N GLU A 9 7.94 4.98 7.90
CA GLU A 9 8.67 3.82 7.42
C GLU A 9 9.30 4.03 6.04
N CYS A 10 10.21 3.14 5.65
CA CYS A 10 10.78 3.07 4.31
C CYS A 10 10.76 1.63 3.78
N TRP A 11 11.23 1.42 2.55
CA TRP A 11 11.27 0.10 1.88
C TRP A 11 11.90 -1.02 2.74
N LEU A 12 12.75 -0.67 3.71
CA LEU A 12 13.37 -1.60 4.65
C LEU A 12 12.36 -2.35 5.54
N SER A 13 11.17 -1.81 5.78
CA SER A 13 10.11 -2.51 6.52
C SER A 13 9.67 -3.79 5.81
N TRP A 14 9.86 -3.86 4.50
CA TRP A 14 9.55 -5.05 3.69
C TRP A 14 10.70 -6.03 3.54
N ARG A 15 11.87 -5.84 4.16
CA ARG A 15 13.08 -6.66 3.93
C ARG A 15 12.86 -8.17 4.09
N HIS A 16 11.97 -8.57 5.00
CA HIS A 16 11.66 -9.98 5.23
C HIS A 16 10.80 -10.54 4.09
N GLN A 17 9.77 -9.81 3.68
CA GLN A 17 8.89 -10.17 2.57
C GLN A 17 9.65 -10.13 1.23
N LEU A 18 10.49 -9.12 1.01
CA LEU A 18 11.35 -9.02 -0.16
C LEU A 18 12.26 -10.26 -0.27
N LYS A 19 12.84 -10.73 0.84
CA LYS A 19 13.67 -11.94 0.85
C LYS A 19 12.87 -13.17 0.40
N GLU A 20 11.71 -13.40 0.99
CA GLU A 20 10.85 -14.56 0.68
C GLU A 20 10.26 -14.52 -0.73
N PHE A 21 9.88 -13.33 -1.21
CA PHE A 21 9.20 -13.18 -2.50
C PHE A 21 10.14 -12.89 -3.68
N SER A 22 11.42 -12.60 -3.43
CA SER A 22 12.42 -12.37 -4.48
C SER A 22 12.57 -13.55 -5.46
N THR A 23 12.27 -14.76 -5.00
CA THR A 23 12.32 -16.00 -5.82
C THR A 23 11.14 -16.12 -6.78
N ASN A 24 10.00 -15.50 -6.47
CA ASN A 24 8.74 -15.64 -7.21
C ASN A 24 8.29 -14.35 -7.90
N TYR A 25 8.79 -13.20 -7.47
CA TYR A 25 8.38 -11.89 -7.97
C TYR A 25 9.58 -10.94 -8.06
N CYS A 26 9.63 -10.16 -9.15
CA CYS A 26 10.43 -8.94 -9.15
C CYS A 26 9.78 -7.97 -8.14
N SER A 27 10.44 -7.78 -7.01
CA SER A 27 9.96 -6.98 -5.88
C SER A 27 10.77 -5.70 -5.79
N ILE A 28 10.15 -4.57 -6.14
CA ILE A 28 10.80 -3.26 -6.24
C ILE A 28 10.39 -2.40 -5.04
N GLY A 29 11.36 -1.93 -4.27
CA GLY A 29 11.18 -0.96 -3.19
C GLY A 29 11.16 0.47 -3.74
N LEU A 30 9.95 0.96 -4.02
CA LEU A 30 9.55 2.37 -4.25
C LEU A 30 10.36 3.24 -5.25
N SER A 31 10.00 3.14 -6.54
CA SER A 31 9.85 4.22 -7.53
C SER A 31 9.22 3.55 -8.75
N VAL A 32 8.17 4.15 -9.32
CA VAL A 32 7.30 3.53 -10.33
C VAL A 32 8.11 2.93 -11.48
N SER A 33 8.14 1.60 -11.53
CA SER A 33 8.48 0.82 -12.72
C SER A 33 7.74 -0.50 -12.63
N VAL A 34 6.61 -0.57 -13.32
CA VAL A 34 5.85 -1.81 -13.52
C VAL A 34 6.31 -2.38 -14.86
N SER A 35 7.02 -3.51 -14.84
CA SER A 35 7.47 -4.20 -16.06
C SER A 35 6.73 -5.53 -16.32
N SER A 36 5.56 -5.78 -15.71
CA SER A 36 4.86 -7.05 -15.93
C SER A 36 3.34 -6.98 -15.92
N SER A 37 2.77 -7.84 -16.75
CA SER A 37 1.37 -7.91 -17.18
C SER A 37 0.38 -8.42 -16.12
N ARG A 38 0.84 -8.81 -14.92
CA ARG A 38 -0.01 -9.14 -13.76
C ARG A 38 0.72 -8.80 -12.47
N THR A 39 0.34 -7.70 -11.83
CA THR A 39 1.03 -7.19 -10.63
C THR A 39 0.12 -7.32 -9.41
N VAL A 40 0.64 -7.85 -8.30
CA VAL A 40 0.00 -7.77 -6.98
C VAL A 40 0.46 -6.49 -6.28
N ILE A 41 -0.45 -5.72 -5.70
CA ILE A 41 -0.15 -4.52 -4.92
C ILE A 41 -0.44 -4.77 -3.44
N VAL A 42 0.53 -4.41 -2.60
CA VAL A 42 0.46 -4.52 -1.14
C VAL A 42 0.68 -3.13 -0.56
N GLY A 43 -0.23 -2.67 0.27
CA GLY A 43 -0.07 -1.40 1.00
C GLY A 43 0.09 -1.64 2.50
N HIS A 44 0.87 -0.78 3.14
CA HIS A 44 0.94 -0.61 4.59
C HIS A 44 0.73 0.85 4.96
N ASP A 45 -0.10 1.16 5.97
CA ASP A 45 -0.26 2.51 6.53
C ASP A 45 -0.64 3.56 5.44
N TRP A 46 0.08 4.67 5.24
CA TRP A 46 -0.17 5.61 4.14
C TRP A 46 -0.05 4.94 2.75
N GLY A 47 0.81 3.92 2.64
CA GLY A 47 0.92 3.07 1.45
C GLY A 47 -0.35 2.26 1.18
N SER A 48 -1.14 1.90 2.21
CA SER A 48 -2.45 1.27 2.06
C SER A 48 -3.50 2.22 1.48
N ILE A 49 -3.49 3.50 1.88
CA ILE A 49 -4.41 4.50 1.34
C ILE A 49 -4.12 4.75 -0.15
N ILE A 50 -2.84 4.82 -0.52
CA ILE A 50 -2.41 4.96 -1.91
C ILE A 50 -2.79 3.70 -2.70
N ALA A 51 -2.53 2.50 -2.16
CA ALA A 51 -2.88 1.23 -2.81
C ALA A 51 -4.38 1.16 -3.13
N TRP A 52 -5.25 1.54 -2.19
CA TRP A 52 -6.69 1.64 -2.42
C TRP A 52 -7.03 2.51 -3.62
N LYS A 53 -6.49 3.73 -3.65
CA LYS A 53 -6.79 4.66 -4.74
C LYS A 53 -6.26 4.14 -6.07
N THR A 54 -5.07 3.54 -6.09
CA THR A 54 -4.44 3.01 -7.30
C THR A 54 -5.24 1.85 -7.88
N VAL A 55 -5.70 0.89 -7.07
CA VAL A 55 -6.50 -0.25 -7.53
C VAL A 55 -7.87 0.18 -8.04
N GLN A 56 -8.50 1.15 -7.38
CA GLN A 56 -9.77 1.71 -7.87
C GLN A 56 -9.61 2.48 -9.18
N THR A 57 -8.46 3.13 -9.39
CA THR A 57 -8.20 3.95 -10.59
C THR A 57 -7.75 3.10 -11.78
N TYR A 58 -6.98 2.04 -11.52
CA TYR A 58 -6.39 1.18 -12.55
C TYR A 58 -6.65 -0.32 -12.26
N PRO A 59 -7.91 -0.76 -12.21
CA PRO A 59 -8.25 -2.13 -11.78
C PRO A 59 -7.63 -3.20 -12.68
N ASP A 60 -7.44 -2.93 -13.98
CA ASP A 60 -6.90 -3.88 -14.95
C ASP A 60 -5.39 -4.12 -14.78
N LEU A 61 -4.67 -3.27 -14.03
CA LEU A 61 -3.23 -3.40 -13.81
C LEU A 61 -2.89 -4.37 -12.67
N PHE A 62 -3.84 -4.61 -11.76
CA PHE A 62 -3.59 -5.35 -10.54
C PHE A 62 -4.43 -6.62 -10.44
N GLU A 63 -3.76 -7.77 -10.32
CA GLU A 63 -4.46 -9.04 -10.13
C GLU A 63 -5.08 -9.13 -8.73
N LYS A 64 -4.35 -8.61 -7.73
CA LYS A 64 -4.72 -8.70 -6.31
C LYS A 64 -4.25 -7.47 -5.56
N HIS A 65 -5.05 -7.09 -4.56
CA HIS A 65 -4.75 -6.04 -3.58
C HIS A 65 -4.70 -6.65 -2.18
N ILE A 66 -3.61 -6.37 -1.46
CA ILE A 66 -3.42 -6.76 -0.06
C ILE A 66 -3.26 -5.50 0.77
N ASN A 67 -4.14 -5.30 1.75
CA ASN A 67 -4.11 -4.14 2.63
C ASN A 67 -3.60 -4.54 4.02
N LEU A 68 -2.59 -3.81 4.50
CA LEU A 68 -2.14 -3.90 5.88
C LEU A 68 -2.38 -2.55 6.56
N ASN A 69 -3.31 -2.53 7.51
CA ASN A 69 -3.53 -1.40 8.42
C ASN A 69 -3.68 -0.03 7.72
N GLY A 70 -4.62 0.12 6.78
CA GLY A 70 -4.99 1.44 6.26
C GLY A 70 -6.34 1.46 5.57
N PRO A 71 -7.31 2.30 6.01
CA PRO A 71 -8.64 2.32 5.41
C PRO A 71 -8.65 2.93 4.00
N PRO A 72 -9.68 2.65 3.18
CA PRO A 72 -9.94 3.40 1.96
C PRO A 72 -10.03 4.90 2.23
N ILE A 73 -9.68 5.72 1.23
CA ILE A 73 -9.60 7.18 1.40
C ILE A 73 -10.96 7.80 1.76
N GLU A 74 -12.06 7.20 1.32
CA GLU A 74 -13.42 7.60 1.64
C GLU A 74 -13.72 7.43 3.13
N VAL A 75 -13.32 6.27 3.68
CA VAL A 75 -13.50 5.94 5.09
C VAL A 75 -12.60 6.82 5.95
N MET A 76 -11.34 7.02 5.54
CA MET A 76 -10.43 7.94 6.24
C MET A 76 -10.99 9.37 6.27
N SER A 77 -11.48 9.87 5.14
CA SER A 77 -12.05 11.22 5.06
C SER A 77 -13.29 11.37 5.95
N SER A 78 -14.10 10.31 6.07
CA SER A 78 -15.22 10.29 7.03
C SER A 78 -14.73 10.31 8.48
N MET A 79 -13.72 9.49 8.82
CA MET A 79 -13.15 9.42 10.17
C MET A 79 -12.53 10.76 10.61
N LEU A 80 -11.74 11.39 9.75
CA LEU A 80 -11.12 12.70 10.00
C LEU A 80 -12.15 13.80 10.24
N ARG A 81 -13.30 13.76 9.54
CA ARG A 81 -14.39 14.72 9.73
C ARG A 81 -15.21 14.45 11.01
N SER A 82 -15.29 13.19 11.43
CA SER A 82 -16.13 12.77 12.58
C SER A 82 -15.45 12.93 13.95
N SER A 83 -14.12 12.93 14.05
CA SER A 83 -13.44 12.91 15.34
C SER A 83 -12.06 13.60 15.32
N PHE A 84 -12.02 14.80 15.88
CA PHE A 84 -10.77 15.50 16.21
C PHE A 84 -9.86 14.71 17.17
N LYS A 85 -10.44 13.79 17.97
CA LYS A 85 -9.68 12.91 18.86
C LYS A 85 -8.91 11.86 18.06
N GLN A 86 -9.53 11.30 17.02
CA GLN A 86 -8.89 10.34 16.12
C GLN A 86 -7.75 10.98 15.31
N PHE A 87 -7.88 12.27 14.96
CA PHE A 87 -6.81 13.04 14.30
C PHE A 87 -5.54 13.18 15.17
N LYS A 88 -5.70 13.23 16.49
CA LYS A 88 -4.57 13.37 17.44
C LYS A 88 -3.94 12.05 17.86
N MET A 89 -4.51 10.91 17.45
CA MET A 89 -3.91 9.60 17.71
C MET A 89 -2.96 9.25 16.56
N SER A 90 -1.80 8.71 16.91
CA SER A 90 -0.92 8.04 15.94
C SER A 90 -1.60 6.75 15.49
N TRP A 91 -1.68 6.58 14.17
CA TRP A 91 -2.11 5.34 13.53
C TRP A 91 -0.92 4.39 13.40
#